data_AF-A0A3D2FEQ2-F1
#
_entry.id   AF-A0A3D2FEQ2-F1
#
_cell.length_a   1.000
_cell.length_b   1.000
_cell.length_c   1.000
_cell.angle_alpha   90.00
_cell.angle_beta   90.00
_cell.angle_gamma   90.00
#
_symmetry.space_group_name_H-M   'P 1'
#
loop_
_entity.id
_entity.type
_entity.pdbx_description
1 polymer ?
#
loop_
_entity_poly.entity_id
_entity_poly.type
_entity_poly.pdbx_seq_one_letter_code
_entity_poly.pdbx_strand_id
1 'polypeptide(L)'
;LSAPPKLTLKTMANLATKWSWGIGMLGAKRRGFGNIVGHVKGISDTSSLGSWTAEQFDPSLDWDKIAKLKEQWGGKVILKGILDAEDAKMALKVGADAIIVSNHGGRQLDGALSSIRVLPSILEAVGDQIDVHLDSGIRSGQDVLKAMAMGAKGTYIGRAYIYGLGAMGEAGVTSALNIIHRELDTTMALCGETNVEDLGRHNLLVPKDFEGRWQEYVGAGNA
;
A
#
# COMPACT_ATOMS: atom_id res chain seq x y z
N LEU A 1 0.35 16.52 -12.38
CA LEU A 1 0.40 15.81 -13.68
C LEU A 1 -1.02 15.85 -14.26
N SER A 2 -1.23 16.20 -15.53
CA SER A 2 -2.57 16.15 -16.14
C SER A 2 -2.75 14.85 -16.92
N ALA A 3 -3.99 14.34 -16.94
CA ALA A 3 -4.41 13.27 -17.82
C ALA A 3 -5.56 13.81 -18.70
N PRO A 4 -5.38 13.95 -20.02
CA PRO A 4 -4.16 13.68 -20.79
C PRO A 4 -3.02 14.71 -20.53
N PRO A 5 -1.76 14.38 -20.86
CA PRO A 5 -0.63 15.30 -20.71
C PRO A 5 -0.80 16.55 -21.58
N LYS A 6 -0.52 17.74 -21.04
CA LYS A 6 -0.44 18.97 -21.84
C LYS A 6 0.73 18.90 -22.82
N LEU A 7 0.46 19.09 -24.11
CA LEU A 7 1.45 19.08 -25.20
C LEU A 7 2.26 20.39 -25.24
N THR A 8 3.01 20.67 -24.17
CA THR A 8 4.02 21.73 -24.16
C THR A 8 5.24 21.32 -24.97
N LEU A 9 6.07 22.27 -25.42
CA LEU A 9 7.34 21.96 -26.10
C LEU A 9 8.22 21.00 -25.28
N LYS A 10 8.27 21.19 -23.94
CA LYS A 10 9.00 20.31 -23.02
C LYS A 10 8.42 18.90 -23.00
N THR A 11 7.09 18.77 -22.97
CA THR A 11 6.41 17.46 -23.03
C THR A 11 6.66 16.78 -24.36
N MET A 12 6.55 17.50 -25.48
CA MET A 12 6.78 16.95 -26.83
C MET A 12 8.23 16.48 -27.01
N ALA A 13 9.21 17.29 -26.60
CA ALA A 13 10.62 16.91 -26.63
C ALA A 13 10.89 15.66 -25.79
N ASN A 14 10.27 15.55 -24.60
CA ASN A 14 10.40 14.35 -23.77
C ASN A 14 9.79 13.11 -24.45
N LEU A 15 8.56 13.21 -24.98
CA LEU A 15 7.88 12.11 -25.66
C LEU A 15 8.62 11.65 -26.92
N ALA A 16 9.27 12.57 -27.65
CA ALA A 16 10.09 12.22 -28.82
C ALA A 16 11.23 11.24 -28.46
N THR A 17 11.76 11.30 -27.24
CA THR A 17 12.78 10.35 -26.76
C THR A 17 12.21 9.00 -26.30
N LYS A 18 10.89 8.88 -26.19
CA LYS A 18 10.16 7.71 -25.67
C LYS A 18 9.23 7.11 -26.72
N TRP A 19 9.71 7.05 -27.96
CA TRP A 19 8.93 6.62 -29.13
C TRP A 19 8.30 5.23 -28.98
N SER A 20 9.01 4.27 -28.37
CA SER A 20 8.48 2.91 -28.13
C SER A 20 7.25 2.92 -27.21
N TRP A 21 7.31 3.69 -26.12
CA TRP A 21 6.18 3.91 -25.23
C TRP A 21 5.03 4.63 -25.97
N GLY A 22 5.35 5.64 -26.78
CA GLY A 22 4.35 6.38 -27.57
C GLY A 22 3.57 5.47 -28.52
N ILE A 23 4.26 4.60 -29.26
CA ILE A 23 3.63 3.60 -30.14
C ILE A 23 2.74 2.65 -29.32
N GLY A 24 3.22 2.17 -28.18
CA GLY A 24 2.42 1.33 -27.28
C GLY A 24 1.12 2.00 -26.82
N MET A 25 1.18 3.29 -26.47
CA MET A 25 0.02 4.07 -26.05
C MET A 25 -1.00 4.34 -27.18
N LEU A 26 -0.55 4.41 -28.43
CA LEU A 26 -1.47 4.50 -29.58
C LEU A 26 -2.33 3.24 -29.71
N GLY A 27 -1.77 2.07 -29.37
CA GLY A 27 -2.49 0.78 -29.34
C GLY A 27 -3.41 0.58 -28.13
N ALA A 28 -3.34 1.45 -27.11
CA ALA A 28 -4.11 1.28 -25.88
C ALA A 28 -5.63 1.50 -26.11
N LYS A 29 -6.44 0.48 -25.76
CA LYS A 29 -7.90 0.51 -25.91
C LYS A 29 -8.63 1.22 -24.76
N ARG A 30 -8.09 1.13 -23.54
CA ARG A 30 -8.69 1.72 -22.33
C ARG A 30 -7.91 2.98 -21.96
N ARG A 31 -8.51 4.13 -22.21
CA ARG A 31 -7.90 5.45 -21.94
C ARG A 31 -8.54 6.21 -20.78
N GLY A 32 -9.61 5.66 -20.20
CA GLY A 32 -10.30 6.21 -19.04
C GLY A 32 -10.40 5.22 -17.88
N PHE A 33 -11.02 5.67 -16.80
CA PHE A 33 -11.19 4.90 -15.57
C PHE A 33 -12.40 4.01 -15.72
N GLY A 34 -12.16 2.71 -15.91
CA GLY A 34 -13.20 1.73 -16.25
C GLY A 34 -14.30 1.55 -15.19
N ASN A 35 -14.04 1.98 -13.95
CA ASN A 35 -15.00 2.00 -12.85
C ASN A 35 -15.79 3.31 -12.73
N ILE A 36 -15.51 4.32 -13.56
CA ILE A 36 -16.08 5.67 -13.45
C ILE A 36 -16.79 6.06 -14.74
N VAL A 37 -16.08 5.96 -15.87
CA VAL A 37 -16.63 6.32 -17.18
C VAL A 37 -17.74 5.32 -17.53
N GLY A 38 -18.98 5.82 -17.60
CA GLY A 38 -20.17 5.01 -17.85
C GLY A 38 -20.87 4.44 -16.61
N HIS A 39 -20.29 4.61 -15.42
CA HIS A 39 -20.86 4.09 -14.15
C HIS A 39 -21.27 5.21 -13.17
N VAL A 40 -20.76 6.44 -13.35
CA VAL A 40 -21.10 7.60 -12.52
C VAL A 40 -21.87 8.63 -13.35
N LYS A 41 -23.00 9.11 -12.83
CA LYS A 41 -23.80 10.16 -13.49
C LYS A 41 -23.01 11.47 -13.52
N GLY A 42 -22.91 12.10 -14.69
CA GLY A 42 -22.31 13.43 -14.87
C GLY A 42 -20.84 13.46 -15.30
N ILE A 43 -20.20 12.31 -15.56
CA ILE A 43 -18.79 12.25 -16.00
C ILE A 43 -18.69 11.52 -17.34
N SER A 44 -18.47 12.30 -18.39
CA SER A 44 -18.29 11.78 -19.77
C SER A 44 -16.82 11.76 -20.22
N ASP A 45 -15.89 12.38 -19.49
CA ASP A 45 -14.48 12.47 -19.89
C ASP A 45 -13.51 12.39 -18.68
N THR A 46 -12.29 11.94 -18.97
CA THR A 46 -11.15 11.76 -18.07
C THR A 46 -10.56 13.06 -17.51
N SER A 47 -10.84 14.20 -18.15
CA SER A 47 -10.34 15.52 -17.74
C SER A 47 -10.98 16.06 -16.45
N SER A 48 -12.18 15.59 -16.08
CA SER A 48 -12.89 15.97 -14.84
C SER A 48 -12.66 15.02 -13.66
N LEU A 49 -11.78 14.03 -13.83
CA LEU A 49 -11.59 12.99 -12.83
C LEU A 49 -10.89 13.49 -11.57
N GLY A 50 -9.86 14.33 -11.71
CA GLY A 50 -9.12 14.84 -10.55
C GLY A 50 -10.03 15.65 -9.63
N SER A 51 -10.91 16.45 -10.21
CA SER A 51 -11.97 17.17 -9.48
C SER A 51 -13.00 16.20 -8.89
N TRP A 52 -13.45 15.19 -9.64
CA TRP A 52 -14.40 14.21 -9.10
C TRP A 52 -13.82 13.41 -7.92
N THR A 53 -12.60 12.90 -8.03
CA THR A 53 -11.93 12.20 -6.93
C THR A 53 -11.81 13.11 -5.71
N ALA A 54 -11.47 14.39 -5.89
CA ALA A 54 -11.42 15.36 -4.79
C ALA A 54 -12.81 15.61 -4.17
N GLU A 55 -13.87 15.65 -4.97
CA GLU A 55 -15.27 15.80 -4.51
C GLU A 55 -15.80 14.55 -3.80
N GLN A 56 -15.26 13.36 -4.07
CA GLN A 56 -15.66 12.12 -3.39
C GLN A 56 -14.89 11.85 -2.09
N PHE A 57 -13.80 12.58 -1.82
CA PHE A 57 -13.15 12.50 -0.52
C PHE A 57 -14.00 13.22 0.52
N ASP A 58 -14.81 12.46 1.24
CA ASP A 58 -15.53 12.95 2.42
C ASP A 58 -14.55 13.12 3.58
N PRO A 59 -14.19 14.35 3.99
CA PRO A 59 -13.28 14.57 5.10
C PRO A 59 -13.93 14.24 6.46
N SER A 60 -15.24 13.98 6.49
CA SER A 60 -15.97 13.57 7.68
C SER A 60 -16.06 12.06 7.83
N LEU A 61 -15.23 11.28 7.11
CA LEU A 61 -15.14 9.84 7.32
C LEU A 61 -14.67 9.55 8.75
N ASP A 62 -15.43 8.74 9.47
CA ASP A 62 -15.15 8.32 10.83
C ASP A 62 -15.38 6.80 10.99
N TRP A 63 -15.09 6.30 12.20
CA TRP A 63 -15.23 4.88 12.53
C TRP A 63 -16.68 4.38 12.44
N ASP A 64 -17.67 5.21 12.76
CA ASP A 64 -19.09 4.84 12.68
C ASP A 64 -19.54 4.66 11.23
N LYS A 65 -19.05 5.49 10.31
CA LYS A 65 -19.27 5.30 8.86
C LYS A 65 -18.62 4.04 8.35
N ILE A 66 -17.41 3.70 8.82
CA ILE A 66 -16.76 2.43 8.45
C ILE A 66 -17.62 1.23 8.86
N ALA A 67 -18.18 1.23 10.07
CA ALA A 67 -19.07 0.16 10.53
C ALA A 67 -20.32 0.01 9.63
N LYS A 68 -20.95 1.13 9.26
CA LYS A 68 -22.11 1.14 8.33
C LYS A 68 -21.74 0.64 6.94
N LEU A 69 -20.58 1.04 6.41
CA LEU A 69 -20.10 0.57 5.11
C LEU A 69 -19.85 -0.94 5.11
N LYS A 70 -19.29 -1.48 6.20
CA LYS A 70 -19.12 -2.93 6.35
C LYS A 70 -20.46 -3.67 6.35
N GLU A 71 -21.45 -3.17 7.09
CA GLU A 71 -22.80 -3.74 7.13
C GLU A 71 -23.44 -3.77 5.73
N GLN A 72 -23.35 -2.66 4.99
CA GLN A 72 -23.87 -2.56 3.63
C GLN A 72 -23.13 -3.47 2.63
N TRP A 73 -21.82 -3.64 2.81
CA TRP A 73 -21.01 -4.49 1.95
C TRP A 73 -21.33 -5.97 2.11
N GLY A 74 -21.54 -6.45 3.34
CA GLY A 74 -21.88 -7.84 3.64
C GLY A 74 -20.75 -8.86 3.40
N GLY A 75 -19.57 -8.41 2.98
CA GLY A 75 -18.38 -9.24 2.76
C GLY A 75 -17.20 -8.87 3.65
N LYS A 76 -16.01 -9.39 3.31
CA LYS A 76 -14.75 -9.09 4.00
C LYS A 76 -14.34 -7.63 3.77
N VAL A 77 -13.97 -6.93 4.84
CA VAL A 77 -13.49 -5.55 4.84
C VAL A 77 -12.08 -5.49 5.40
N ILE A 78 -11.15 -4.95 4.63
CA ILE A 78 -9.75 -4.75 5.03
C ILE A 78 -9.49 -3.25 5.12
N LEU A 79 -9.07 -2.76 6.28
CA LEU A 79 -8.73 -1.35 6.48
C LEU A 79 -7.26 -1.11 6.18
N LYS A 80 -6.97 -0.21 5.23
CA LYS A 80 -5.62 0.09 4.77
C LYS A 80 -5.24 1.53 5.11
N GLY A 81 -4.04 1.72 5.65
CA GLY A 81 -3.55 3.04 6.03
C GLY A 81 -3.36 3.21 7.54
N ILE A 82 -3.47 2.12 8.31
CA ILE A 82 -3.23 2.13 9.75
C ILE A 82 -1.74 2.35 10.00
N LEU A 83 -1.39 3.31 10.84
CA LEU A 83 -0.01 3.64 11.21
C LEU A 83 0.22 3.82 12.71
N ASP A 84 -0.81 3.64 13.52
CA ASP A 84 -0.72 3.69 14.98
C ASP A 84 -1.58 2.60 15.63
N ALA A 85 -1.25 2.32 16.89
CA ALA A 85 -1.87 1.26 17.67
C ALA A 85 -3.34 1.53 18.04
N GLU A 86 -3.72 2.79 18.24
CA GLU A 86 -5.09 3.14 18.64
C GLU A 86 -6.05 2.99 17.46
N ASP A 87 -5.66 3.40 16.26
CA ASP A 87 -6.40 3.13 15.03
C ASP A 87 -6.52 1.63 14.73
N ALA A 88 -5.51 0.84 15.08
CA ALA A 88 -5.59 -0.63 14.97
C ALA A 88 -6.64 -1.23 15.93
N LYS A 89 -6.73 -0.73 17.17
CA LYS A 89 -7.80 -1.11 18.12
C LYS A 89 -9.17 -0.65 17.64
N MET A 90 -9.25 0.53 17.02
CA MET A 90 -10.50 1.02 16.44
C MET A 90 -10.94 0.17 15.24
N ALA A 91 -10.00 -0.32 14.42
CA ALA A 91 -10.28 -1.27 13.36
C ALA A 91 -10.91 -2.57 13.88
N LEU A 92 -10.43 -3.10 15.02
CA LEU A 92 -11.06 -4.22 15.72
C LEU A 92 -12.49 -3.87 16.17
N LYS A 93 -12.68 -2.69 16.77
CA LYS A 93 -13.98 -2.25 17.30
C LYS A 93 -15.06 -2.15 16.22
N VAL A 94 -14.71 -1.68 15.03
CA VAL A 94 -15.63 -1.62 13.87
C VAL A 94 -15.74 -2.97 13.14
N GLY A 95 -15.05 -3.99 13.65
CA GLY A 95 -15.11 -5.35 13.18
C GLY A 95 -14.41 -5.57 11.84
N ALA A 96 -13.35 -4.84 11.49
CA ALA A 96 -12.57 -5.12 10.29
C ALA A 96 -12.09 -6.59 10.25
N ASP A 97 -12.00 -7.19 9.06
CA ASP A 97 -11.55 -8.58 8.91
C ASP A 97 -10.02 -8.71 8.83
N ALA A 98 -9.35 -7.65 8.37
CA ALA A 98 -7.91 -7.53 8.38
C ALA A 98 -7.52 -6.03 8.37
N ILE A 99 -6.26 -5.74 8.71
CA ILE A 99 -5.68 -4.41 8.53
C ILE A 99 -4.42 -4.45 7.67
N ILE A 100 -4.12 -3.35 6.99
CA ILE A 100 -2.86 -3.16 6.26
C ILE A 100 -2.12 -1.96 6.85
N VAL A 101 -0.98 -2.23 7.49
CA VAL A 101 -0.04 -1.21 7.97
C VAL A 101 0.60 -0.53 6.78
N SER A 102 0.30 0.77 6.59
CA SER A 102 0.59 1.46 5.34
C SER A 102 0.70 2.96 5.51
N ASN A 103 1.77 3.57 4.97
CA ASN A 103 1.86 5.03 4.80
C ASN A 103 1.57 5.45 3.35
N HIS A 104 0.82 4.62 2.62
CA HIS A 104 0.47 4.83 1.22
C HIS A 104 1.70 4.95 0.30
N GLY A 105 2.78 4.26 0.65
CA GLY A 105 4.06 4.31 -0.06
C GLY A 105 4.75 5.67 0.01
N GLY A 106 4.53 6.43 1.08
CA GLY A 106 5.12 7.74 1.35
C GLY A 106 4.55 8.83 0.44
N ARG A 107 3.25 8.81 0.15
CA ARG A 107 2.61 9.72 -0.81
C ARG A 107 1.56 10.65 -0.23
N GLN A 108 1.10 10.39 1.00
CA GLN A 108 -0.01 11.14 1.62
C GLN A 108 0.49 12.17 2.61
N LEU A 109 1.22 11.76 3.64
CA LEU A 109 1.80 12.66 4.65
C LEU A 109 3.32 12.50 4.67
N ASP A 110 4.04 13.56 4.29
CA ASP A 110 5.49 13.60 4.41
C ASP A 110 5.89 13.74 5.89
N GLY A 111 6.86 12.96 6.33
CA GLY A 111 7.21 12.80 7.75
C GLY A 111 6.46 11.70 8.50
N ALA A 112 5.49 11.03 7.89
CA ALA A 112 4.87 9.83 8.47
C ALA A 112 5.90 8.71 8.67
N LEU A 113 5.74 7.93 9.75
CA LEU A 113 6.64 6.81 10.04
C LEU A 113 6.59 5.74 8.94
N SER A 114 7.66 4.96 8.85
CA SER A 114 7.70 3.77 8.00
C SER A 114 6.73 2.70 8.54
N SER A 115 5.99 2.03 7.66
CA SER A 115 5.04 0.97 8.03
C SER A 115 5.70 -0.15 8.83
N ILE A 116 6.91 -0.59 8.45
CA ILE A 116 7.61 -1.65 9.17
C ILE A 116 8.04 -1.23 10.57
N ARG A 117 8.26 0.08 10.78
CA ARG A 117 8.70 0.61 12.07
C ARG A 117 7.57 0.61 13.10
N VAL A 118 6.32 0.78 12.69
CA VAL A 118 5.16 0.81 13.59
C VAL A 118 4.47 -0.56 13.72
N LEU A 119 4.88 -1.53 12.90
CA LEU A 119 4.29 -2.87 12.89
C LEU A 119 4.30 -3.55 14.27
N PRO A 120 5.39 -3.53 15.08
CA PRO A 120 5.40 -4.21 16.37
C PRO A 120 4.34 -3.68 17.34
N SER A 121 4.24 -2.35 17.52
CA SER A 121 3.20 -1.73 18.36
C SER A 121 1.78 -2.06 17.89
N ILE A 122 1.56 -2.13 16.57
CA ILE A 122 0.24 -2.51 16.01
C ILE A 122 -0.07 -3.98 16.32
N LEU A 123 0.88 -4.89 16.13
CA LEU A 123 0.71 -6.30 16.44
C LEU A 123 0.43 -6.52 17.94
N GLU A 124 1.14 -5.82 18.82
CA GLU A 124 0.89 -5.86 20.26
C GLU A 124 -0.53 -5.37 20.60
N ALA A 125 -0.98 -4.29 19.97
CA ALA A 125 -2.28 -3.68 20.24
C ALA A 125 -3.47 -4.57 19.84
N VAL A 126 -3.32 -5.39 18.80
CA VAL A 126 -4.42 -6.22 18.28
C VAL A 126 -4.30 -7.70 18.66
N GLY A 127 -3.09 -8.18 18.96
CA GLY A 127 -2.82 -9.60 19.21
C GLY A 127 -3.27 -10.49 18.06
N ASP A 128 -3.82 -11.66 18.38
CA ASP A 128 -4.29 -12.63 17.38
C ASP A 128 -5.75 -12.40 16.91
N GLN A 129 -6.33 -11.24 17.22
CA GLN A 129 -7.76 -10.97 16.95
C GLN A 129 -8.05 -10.61 15.49
N ILE A 130 -7.03 -10.20 14.73
CA ILE A 130 -7.17 -9.74 13.35
C ILE A 130 -5.89 -9.98 12.57
N ASP A 131 -6.02 -10.36 11.29
CA ASP A 131 -4.86 -10.50 10.42
C ASP A 131 -4.25 -9.12 10.12
N VAL A 132 -2.95 -9.00 10.34
CA VAL A 132 -2.17 -7.78 10.08
C VAL A 132 -1.28 -7.97 8.86
N HIS A 133 -1.53 -7.21 7.80
CA HIS A 133 -0.72 -7.20 6.59
C HIS A 133 0.10 -5.91 6.50
N LEU A 134 1.05 -5.84 5.57
CA LEU A 134 1.93 -4.68 5.41
C LEU A 134 2.19 -4.29 3.96
N ASP A 135 2.31 -2.99 3.69
CA ASP A 135 2.85 -2.47 2.42
C ASP A 135 3.91 -1.37 2.65
N SER A 136 4.20 -0.54 1.64
CA SER A 136 5.03 0.67 1.79
C SER A 136 6.53 0.44 1.95
N GLY A 137 7.13 -0.35 1.08
CA GLY A 137 8.60 -0.47 1.04
C GLY A 137 9.12 -1.76 0.42
N ILE A 138 8.26 -2.78 0.29
CA ILE A 138 8.64 -4.11 -0.21
C ILE A 138 9.15 -4.04 -1.65
N ARG A 139 10.42 -4.38 -1.87
CA ARG A 139 11.06 -4.44 -3.19
C ARG A 139 11.76 -5.76 -3.46
N SER A 140 12.01 -6.54 -2.42
CA SER A 140 12.76 -7.79 -2.49
C SER A 140 12.11 -8.91 -1.69
N GLY A 141 12.55 -10.15 -1.93
CA GLY A 141 12.16 -11.30 -1.11
C GLY A 141 12.62 -11.18 0.35
N GLN A 142 13.76 -10.54 0.61
CA GLN A 142 14.23 -10.27 1.98
C GLN A 142 13.31 -9.31 2.73
N ASP A 143 12.71 -8.33 2.04
CA ASP A 143 11.74 -7.42 2.67
C ASP A 143 10.46 -8.16 3.07
N VAL A 144 10.00 -9.09 2.22
CA VAL A 144 8.87 -9.97 2.54
C VAL A 144 9.19 -10.80 3.77
N LEU A 145 10.35 -11.47 3.79
CA LEU A 145 10.78 -12.28 4.93
C LEU A 145 10.82 -11.45 6.21
N LYS A 146 11.46 -10.28 6.19
CA LYS A 146 11.55 -9.41 7.38
C LYS A 146 10.18 -8.99 7.90
N ALA A 147 9.25 -8.64 7.02
CA ALA A 147 7.91 -8.25 7.44
C ALA A 147 7.13 -9.42 8.04
N MET A 148 7.20 -10.61 7.43
CA MET A 148 6.55 -11.81 7.93
C MET A 148 7.16 -12.29 9.26
N ALA A 149 8.49 -12.33 9.34
CA ALA A 149 9.22 -12.65 10.57
C ALA A 149 8.99 -11.63 11.71
N MET A 150 8.58 -10.40 11.39
CA MET A 150 8.11 -9.43 12.39
C MET A 150 6.66 -9.67 12.86
N GLY A 151 5.89 -10.52 12.18
CA GLY A 151 4.52 -10.90 12.54
C GLY A 151 3.46 -10.49 11.53
N ALA A 152 3.81 -9.89 10.39
CA ALA A 152 2.81 -9.63 9.34
C ALA A 152 2.35 -10.94 8.67
N LYS A 153 1.04 -11.10 8.47
CA LYS A 153 0.44 -12.25 7.78
C LYS A 153 0.82 -12.32 6.30
N GLY A 154 1.09 -11.17 5.68
CA GLY A 154 1.50 -11.07 4.30
C GLY A 154 1.84 -9.63 3.92
N THR A 155 2.37 -9.45 2.70
CA THR A 155 2.81 -8.15 2.21
C THR A 155 2.25 -7.78 0.84
N TYR A 156 2.21 -6.49 0.54
CA TYR A 156 1.79 -5.96 -0.75
C TYR A 156 2.88 -5.12 -1.41
N ILE A 157 3.00 -5.27 -2.74
CA ILE A 157 3.90 -4.47 -3.57
C ILE A 157 3.12 -3.43 -4.38
N GLY A 158 3.69 -2.23 -4.50
CA GLY A 158 3.16 -1.14 -5.33
C GLY A 158 4.11 -0.81 -6.48
N ARG A 159 5.09 0.05 -6.22
CA ARG A 159 6.05 0.48 -7.26
C ARG A 159 6.82 -0.67 -7.91
N ALA A 160 7.14 -1.74 -7.18
CA ALA A 160 7.92 -2.87 -7.69
C ALA A 160 7.30 -3.50 -8.95
N TYR A 161 6.02 -3.89 -8.90
CA TYR A 161 5.35 -4.45 -10.08
C TYR A 161 5.09 -3.38 -11.16
N ILE A 162 4.87 -2.12 -10.77
CA ILE A 162 4.68 -1.02 -11.71
C ILE A 162 5.94 -0.76 -12.54
N TYR A 163 7.14 -0.95 -11.98
CA TYR A 163 8.38 -0.89 -12.75
C TYR A 163 8.46 -1.99 -13.80
N GLY A 164 8.08 -3.21 -13.44
CA GLY A 164 7.92 -4.31 -14.40
C GLY A 164 6.92 -3.97 -15.50
N LEU A 165 5.73 -3.47 -15.12
CA LEU A 165 4.70 -3.04 -16.05
C LEU A 165 5.20 -1.98 -17.04
N GLY A 166 5.92 -0.97 -16.55
CA GLY A 166 6.48 0.10 -17.37
C GLY A 166 7.61 -0.37 -18.31
N ALA A 167 8.35 -1.42 -17.92
CA ALA A 167 9.46 -1.94 -18.70
C ALA A 167 9.00 -2.88 -19.82
N MET A 168 8.11 -3.84 -19.52
CA MET A 168 7.78 -4.95 -20.42
C MET A 168 6.30 -5.38 -20.35
N GLY A 169 5.41 -4.51 -19.87
CA GLY A 169 3.99 -4.84 -19.74
C GLY A 169 3.76 -6.02 -18.78
N GLU A 170 2.84 -6.91 -19.15
CA GLU A 170 2.52 -8.12 -18.37
C GLU A 170 3.76 -8.97 -18.08
N ALA A 171 4.61 -9.23 -19.09
CA ALA A 171 5.82 -10.02 -18.91
C ALA A 171 6.78 -9.41 -17.88
N GLY A 172 6.83 -8.09 -17.78
CA GLY A 172 7.61 -7.39 -16.76
C GLY A 172 7.00 -7.49 -15.37
N VAL A 173 5.67 -7.45 -15.25
CA VAL A 173 4.97 -7.73 -13.97
C VAL A 173 5.28 -9.15 -13.51
N THR A 174 5.12 -10.14 -14.38
CA THR A 174 5.45 -11.54 -14.10
C THR A 174 6.91 -11.70 -13.67
N SER A 175 7.83 -11.01 -14.35
CA SER A 175 9.25 -11.03 -14.00
C SER A 175 9.51 -10.45 -12.60
N ALA A 176 8.88 -9.32 -12.26
CA ALA A 176 9.02 -8.70 -10.94
C ALA A 176 8.50 -9.63 -9.82
N LEU A 177 7.36 -10.29 -10.03
CA LEU A 177 6.81 -11.27 -9.09
C LEU A 177 7.75 -12.48 -8.93
N ASN A 178 8.26 -13.03 -10.03
CA ASN A 178 9.19 -14.16 -10.00
C ASN A 178 10.51 -13.84 -9.31
N ILE A 179 11.04 -12.63 -9.49
CA ILE A 179 12.27 -12.18 -8.82
C ILE A 179 12.05 -12.17 -7.32
N ILE A 180 11.02 -11.48 -6.83
CA ILE A 180 10.72 -11.39 -5.39
C ILE A 180 10.47 -12.79 -4.80
N HIS A 181 9.75 -13.66 -5.52
CA HIS A 181 9.52 -15.03 -5.09
C HIS A 181 10.83 -15.83 -4.95
N ARG A 182 11.71 -15.79 -5.95
CA ARG A 182 13.01 -16.49 -5.92
C ARG A 182 13.94 -15.94 -4.84
N GLU A 183 13.94 -14.63 -4.64
CA GLU A 183 14.69 -14.00 -3.55
C GLU A 183 14.16 -14.45 -2.19
N LEU A 184 12.84 -14.57 -2.01
CA LEU A 184 12.24 -15.04 -0.76
C LEU A 184 12.64 -16.50 -0.50
N ASP A 185 12.48 -17.36 -1.49
CA ASP A 185 12.88 -18.78 -1.45
C ASP A 185 14.36 -18.95 -1.08
N THR A 186 15.24 -18.22 -1.76
CA THR A 186 16.69 -18.22 -1.46
C THR A 186 16.96 -17.72 -0.04
N THR A 187 16.27 -16.66 0.40
CA THR A 187 16.48 -16.09 1.73
C THR A 187 16.00 -17.03 2.83
N MET A 188 14.86 -17.69 2.65
CA MET A 188 14.36 -18.71 3.57
C MET A 188 15.35 -19.86 3.71
N ALA A 189 15.87 -20.38 2.59
CA ALA A 189 16.89 -21.43 2.60
C ALA A 189 18.16 -21.01 3.38
N LEU A 190 18.61 -19.76 3.22
CA LEU A 190 19.75 -19.21 3.97
C LEU A 190 19.45 -19.00 5.46
N CYS A 191 18.19 -18.81 5.82
CA CYS A 191 17.71 -18.72 7.21
C CYS A 191 17.37 -20.08 7.83
N GLY A 192 17.48 -21.17 7.07
CA GLY A 192 17.16 -22.53 7.53
C GLY A 192 15.66 -22.84 7.56
N GLU A 193 14.85 -22.10 6.80
CA GLU A 193 13.39 -22.22 6.80
C GLU A 193 12.90 -22.89 5.50
N THR A 194 11.96 -23.82 5.63
CA THR A 194 11.36 -24.53 4.49
C THR A 194 9.88 -24.21 4.27
N ASN A 195 9.23 -23.59 5.25
CA ASN A 195 7.85 -23.11 5.15
C ASN A 195 7.79 -21.63 5.55
N VAL A 196 7.03 -20.85 4.80
CA VAL A 196 6.89 -19.41 5.05
C VAL A 196 6.16 -19.13 6.37
N GLU A 197 5.37 -20.10 6.84
CA GLU A 197 4.66 -20.04 8.12
C GLU A 197 5.60 -20.22 9.33
N ASP A 198 6.81 -20.76 9.11
CA ASP A 198 7.82 -20.92 10.17
C ASP A 198 8.63 -19.62 10.38
N LEU A 199 8.43 -18.59 9.54
CA LEU A 199 9.08 -17.30 9.70
C LEU A 199 8.67 -16.61 11.00
N GLY A 200 9.65 -16.20 11.79
CA GLY A 200 9.39 -15.56 13.07
C GLY A 200 10.57 -14.75 13.59
N ARG A 201 10.42 -14.28 14.83
CA ARG A 201 11.40 -13.37 15.46
C ARG A 201 12.80 -13.97 15.59
N HIS A 202 12.95 -15.29 15.58
CA HIS A 202 14.25 -15.97 15.58
C HIS A 202 15.04 -15.76 14.29
N ASN A 203 14.40 -15.43 13.16
CA ASN A 203 15.10 -15.12 11.91
C ASN A 203 15.75 -13.73 11.91
N LEU A 204 15.45 -12.87 12.89
CA LEU A 204 15.84 -11.46 12.88
C LEU A 204 16.57 -11.03 14.15
N LEU A 205 17.61 -10.22 13.99
CA LEU A 205 18.13 -9.36 15.04
C LEU A 205 17.54 -7.97 14.85
N VAL A 206 16.73 -7.52 15.80
CA VAL A 206 16.07 -6.21 15.76
C VAL A 206 16.61 -5.33 16.88
N PRO A 207 17.07 -4.10 16.59
CA PRO A 207 17.52 -3.16 17.61
C PRO A 207 16.48 -2.92 18.69
N LYS A 208 16.91 -2.71 19.94
CA LYS A 208 15.99 -2.44 21.07
C LYS A 208 15.17 -1.16 20.87
N ASP A 209 15.71 -0.20 20.13
CA ASP A 209 15.10 1.09 19.79
C ASP A 209 14.55 1.13 18.35
N PHE A 210 14.18 -0.03 17.80
CA PHE A 210 13.73 -0.13 16.40
C PHE A 210 12.55 0.79 16.07
N GLU A 211 11.58 0.89 16.98
CA GLU A 211 10.40 1.77 16.82
C GLU A 211 10.73 3.24 17.05
N GLY A 212 11.94 3.54 17.54
CA GLY A 212 12.44 4.87 17.88
C GLY A 212 12.48 5.13 19.39
N ARG A 213 13.19 6.20 19.78
CA ARG A 213 13.12 6.80 21.13
C ARG A 213 12.44 8.15 20.99
N TRP A 214 11.14 8.17 21.22
CA TRP A 214 10.33 9.38 21.10
C TRP A 214 10.24 10.09 22.44
N GLN A 215 10.16 11.41 22.41
CA GLN A 215 9.85 12.19 23.61
C GLN A 215 8.43 11.85 24.08
N GLU A 216 8.26 11.64 25.38
CA GLU A 216 6.91 11.55 25.95
C GLU A 216 6.23 12.92 25.82
N TYR A 217 5.04 12.94 25.25
CA TYR A 217 4.23 14.15 25.23
C TYR A 217 3.68 14.38 26.63
N VAL A 218 4.37 15.19 27.42
CA VAL A 218 3.84 15.75 28.66
C VAL A 218 2.88 16.85 28.25
N GLY A 219 1.62 16.50 28.01
CA GLY A 219 0.62 17.46 27.53
C GLY A 219 0.53 18.70 28.41
N ALA A 220 0.34 19.86 27.79
CA ALA A 220 -0.16 21.03 28.51
C ALA A 220 -1.47 20.60 29.19
N GLY A 221 -1.48 20.65 30.52
CA GLY A 221 -2.61 20.18 31.33
C GLY A 221 -3.93 20.79 30.88
N ASN A 222 -4.98 19.98 30.94
CA ASN A 222 -6.40 20.30 30.79
C ASN A 222 -6.71 21.78 30.47
N ALA A 223 -7.04 22.05 29.21
CA ALA A 223 -7.87 23.19 28.83
C ALA A 223 -9.26 22.67 28.44
#